data_AF-A0A174DCY1-F1
#
_entry.id   AF-A0A174DCY1-F1
#
_cell.length_a   1.000
_cell.length_b   1.000
_cell.length_c   1.000
_cell.angle_alpha   90.00
_cell.angle_beta   90.00
_cell.angle_gamma   90.00
#
_symmetry.space_group_name_H-M   'P 1'
#
loop_
_entity.id
_entity.type
_entity.pdbx_description
1 polymer ?
#
loop_
_entity_poly.entity_id
_entity_poly.type
_entity_poly.pdbx_seq_one_letter_code
_entity_poly.pdbx_strand_id
1 'polypeptide(L)' 'MLKQPERESRNVNALFYEMEGRQIQKMNKVLADVELTKAEEKILIWLAGWEESTVEHLLSVIEKAA' A
#
# COMPACT_ATOMS: atom_id res chain seq x y z
N MET A 1 -1.19 -5.52 9.54
CA MET A 1 -0.89 -5.73 8.12
C MET A 1 -2.05 -5.22 7.27
N LEU A 2 -1.73 -4.35 6.32
CA LEU A 2 -2.66 -3.70 5.39
C LEU A 2 -3.42 -4.76 4.58
N LYS A 3 -4.72 -4.54 4.40
CA LYS A 3 -5.60 -5.41 3.62
C LYS A 3 -6.14 -4.65 2.42
N GLN A 4 -6.14 -5.32 1.28
CA GLN A 4 -6.77 -4.80 0.08
C GLN A 4 -8.28 -4.60 0.36
N PRO A 5 -8.86 -3.43 -0.01
CA PRO A 5 -10.30 -3.22 0.03
C PRO A 5 -11.05 -4.23 -0.84
N GLU A 6 -12.30 -4.53 -0.48
CA GLU A 6 -13.15 -5.41 -1.28
C GLU A 6 -13.22 -4.93 -2.73
N ARG A 7 -13.20 -5.88 -3.67
CA ARG A 7 -13.39 -5.57 -5.09
C ARG A 7 -14.77 -4.96 -5.28
N GLU A 8 -14.91 -4.09 -6.27
CA GLU A 8 -16.15 -3.35 -6.58
C GLU A 8 -16.56 -2.25 -5.57
N SER A 9 -15.83 -2.11 -4.44
CA SER A 9 -15.97 -0.94 -3.56
C SER A 9 -15.56 0.39 -4.22
N ARG A 10 -14.84 0.33 -5.34
CA ARG A 10 -14.36 1.49 -6.12
C ARG A 10 -14.61 1.26 -7.60
N ASN A 11 -14.92 2.34 -8.32
CA ASN A 11 -15.13 2.31 -9.77
C ASN A 11 -13.79 2.25 -10.53
N VAL A 12 -13.09 1.12 -10.42
CA VAL A 12 -11.78 0.86 -11.05
C VAL A 12 -11.76 -0.56 -11.63
N ASN A 13 -10.85 -0.82 -12.58
CA ASN A 13 -10.78 -2.11 -13.26
C ASN A 13 -10.01 -3.18 -12.46
N ALA A 14 -10.05 -4.43 -12.94
CA ALA A 14 -9.36 -5.55 -12.30
C ALA A 14 -7.84 -5.36 -12.21
N LEU A 15 -7.21 -4.77 -13.23
CA LEU A 15 -5.77 -4.51 -13.26
C LEU A 15 -5.34 -3.55 -12.13
N PHE A 16 -6.19 -2.58 -11.79
CA PHE A 16 -5.97 -1.69 -10.66
C PHE A 16 -5.92 -2.48 -9.35
N TYR A 17 -6.88 -3.36 -9.11
CA TYR A 17 -6.89 -4.20 -7.91
C TYR A 17 -5.68 -5.16 -7.87
N GLU A 18 -5.25 -5.71 -9.00
CA GLU A 18 -4.04 -6.53 -9.03
C GLU A 18 -2.78 -5.74 -8.69
N MET A 19 -2.64 -4.53 -9.24
CA MET A 19 -1.54 -3.62 -8.96
C MET A 19 -1.53 -3.20 -7.48
N GLU A 20 -2.66 -2.78 -6.94
CA GLU A 20 -2.78 -2.39 -5.54
C GLU A 20 -2.43 -3.56 -4.60
N GLY A 21 -2.88 -4.77 -4.94
CA GLY A 21 -2.56 -5.97 -4.17
C GLY A 21 -1.05 -6.21 -4.07
N ARG A 22 -0.32 -6.05 -5.19
CA ARG A 22 1.15 -6.15 -5.20
C ARG A 22 1.80 -5.04 -4.37
N GLN A 23 1.29 -3.81 -4.46
CA GLN A 23 1.83 -2.70 -3.68
C GLN A 23 1.60 -2.88 -2.17
N ILE A 24 0.42 -3.32 -1.76
CA ILE A 24 0.11 -3.67 -0.36
C ILE A 24 1.04 -4.76 0.16
N GLN A 25 1.36 -5.77 -0.65
CA GLN A 25 2.35 -6.80 -0.27
C GLN A 25 3.74 -6.21 -0.04
N LYS A 26 4.20 -5.30 -0.92
CA LYS A 26 5.49 -4.60 -0.73
C LYS A 26 5.48 -3.76 0.55
N MET A 27 4.44 -2.97 0.76
CA MET A 27 4.30 -2.13 1.96
C MET A 27 4.30 -2.96 3.24
N ASN A 28 3.56 -4.07 3.28
CA ASN A 28 3.51 -4.97 4.45
C ASN A 28 4.87 -5.63 4.76
N LYS A 29 5.74 -5.83 3.75
CA LYS A 29 7.08 -6.35 3.96
C LYS A 29 7.98 -5.30 4.63
N VAL A 30 7.93 -4.05 4.17
CA VAL A 30 8.75 -2.95 4.70
C VAL A 30 8.28 -2.54 6.10
N LEU A 31 6.97 -2.54 6.32
CA LEU A 31 6.33 -2.07 7.56
C LEU A 31 5.98 -3.21 8.52
N ALA A 32 6.63 -4.38 8.39
CA ALA A 32 6.26 -5.58 9.14
C ALA A 32 6.33 -5.38 10.67
N ASP A 33 7.31 -4.60 11.13
CA ASP A 33 7.58 -4.33 12.55
C ASP A 33 7.08 -2.96 13.02
N VAL A 34 6.30 -2.25 12.18
CA VAL A 34 5.78 -0.91 12.49
C VAL A 34 4.35 -1.03 12.99
N GLU A 35 4.09 -0.56 14.22
CA GLU A 35 2.73 -0.45 14.75
C GLU A 35 2.03 0.76 14.11
N LEU A 36 1.08 0.48 13.21
CA LEU A 36 0.31 1.49 12.50
C LEU A 36 -1.01 1.78 13.21
N THR A 37 -1.35 3.05 13.34
CA THR A 37 -2.70 3.48 13.70
C THR A 37 -3.67 3.22 12.55
N LYS A 38 -4.97 3.17 12.86
CA LYS A 38 -6.02 3.03 11.84
C LYS A 38 -6.03 4.16 10.80
N ALA A 39 -5.54 5.34 11.16
CA ALA A 39 -5.45 6.46 10.23
C ALA A 39 -4.31 6.24 9.23
N GLU A 40 -3.15 5.79 9.70
CA GLU A 40 -2.01 5.47 8.85
C GLU A 40 -2.30 4.29 7.93
N GLU A 41 -2.98 3.24 8.42
CA GLU A 41 -3.40 2.11 7.58
C GLU A 41 -4.29 2.58 6.42
N LYS A 42 -5.25 3.47 6.67
CA LYS A 42 -6.11 4.03 5.61
C LYS A 42 -5.32 4.85 4.59
N ILE A 43 -4.36 5.65 5.05
CA ILE A 43 -3.50 6.44 4.18
C ILE A 43 -2.63 5.53 3.32
N LEU A 44 -2.04 4.49 3.89
CA LEU A 44 -1.18 3.54 3.18
C LEU A 44 -1.97 2.69 2.17
N ILE A 45 -3.19 2.26 2.52
CA ILE A 45 -4.10 1.59 1.57
C ILE A 45 -4.44 2.52 0.40
N TRP A 46 -4.69 3.79 0.68
CA TRP A 46 -4.92 4.78 -0.38
C TRP A 46 -3.66 5.00 -1.24
N LEU A 47 -2.47 5.06 -0.62
CA LEU A 47 -1.19 5.18 -1.32
C LEU A 47 -0.89 3.97 -2.21
N ALA A 48 -1.33 2.77 -1.84
CA ALA A 48 -1.15 1.56 -2.65
C ALA A 48 -1.92 1.57 -3.99
N GLY A 49 -2.81 2.54 -4.19
CA GLY A 49 -3.48 2.77 -5.48
C GLY A 49 -2.70 3.65 -6.45
N TRP A 50 -1.53 4.16 -6.06
CA TRP A 50 -0.73 5.07 -6.89
C TRP A 50 0.18 4.32 -7.86
N GLU A 51 0.92 5.07 -8.68
CA GLU A 51 1.92 4.49 -9.57
C GLU A 51 2.96 3.68 -8.79
N GLU A 52 3.40 2.55 -9.35
CA GLU A 52 4.37 1.67 -8.71
C GLU A 52 5.66 2.41 -8.34
N SER A 53 6.14 3.33 -9.18
CA SER A 53 7.32 4.15 -8.88
C SER A 53 7.11 5.03 -7.66
N THR A 54 5.93 5.63 -7.48
CA THR A 54 5.63 6.49 -6.33
C THR A 54 5.71 5.69 -5.03
N VAL A 55 5.11 4.50 -5.00
CA VAL A 55 5.15 3.64 -3.82
C VAL A 55 6.55 3.08 -3.58
N GLU A 56 7.27 2.68 -4.62
CA GLU A 56 8.64 2.17 -4.50
C GLU A 56 9.60 3.21 -3.93
N HIS A 57 9.57 4.45 -4.43
CA HIS A 57 10.44 5.52 -3.92
C HIS A 57 10.06 5.91 -2.49
N LEU A 58 8.77 5.95 -2.13
CA LEU A 58 8.34 6.20 -0.76
C LEU A 58 8.86 5.13 0.20
N LEU A 59 8.68 3.86 -0.16
CA LEU A 59 9.18 2.74 0.66
C LEU A 59 10.70 2.77 0.77
N SER A 60 11.43 3.11 -0.30
CA SER A 60 12.88 3.26 -0.26
C SER A 60 13.34 4.34 0.73
N VAL A 61 12.60 5.45 0.86
CA VAL A 61 12.91 6.50 1.85
C VAL A 61 12.68 5.99 3.26
N ILE A 62 11.58 5.26 3.50
CA ILE A 62 11.27 4.68 4.82
C ILE A 62 12.34 3.67 5.24
N GLU A 63 12.72 2.74 4.35
CA GLU A 63 13.76 1.75 4.62
C GLU A 63 15.11 2.39 4.96
N LYS A 64 15.42 3.56 4.38
CA LYS A 64 16.66 4.31 4.68
C LYS A 64 16.60 5.07 6.01
N ALA A 65 15.40 5.35 6.51
CA ALA A 65 15.18 6.14 7.73
C ALA A 65 14.98 5.27 8.98
N ALA A 66 14.64 3.99 8.81
CA ALA A 66 14.56 2.99 9.86
C ALA A 66 15.95 2.49 10.29
#